data_AF-A0A3D5D538-F1
#
_entry.id   AF-A0A3D5D538-F1
#
_cell.length_a   1.000
_cell.length_b   1.000
_cell.length_c   1.000
_cell.angle_alpha   90.00
_cell.angle_beta   90.00
_cell.angle_gamma   90.00
#
_symmetry.space_group_name_H-M   'P 1'
#
loop_
_entity.id
_entity.type
_entity.pdbx_description
1 polymer ?
#
loop_
_entity_poly.entity_id
_entity_poly.type
_entity_poly.pdbx_seq_one_letter_code
_entity_poly.pdbx_strand_id
1 'polypeptide(L)' 'GEAKDRPVHFQEVFATLYHNLGIDTATTTVDDLSGRPRYLVKPGFQPLREVI' A
#
# COMPACT_ATOMS: atom_id res chain seq x y z
N GLY A 1 21.28 -10.93 -9.16
CA GLY A 1 20.84 -9.54 -9.35
C GLY A 1 20.50 -9.01 -7.99
N GLU A 2 21.24 -8.02 -7.51
CA GLU A 2 20.98 -7.40 -6.21
C GLU A 2 20.01 -6.24 -6.40
N ALA A 3 19.12 -6.01 -5.44
CA ALA A 3 18.24 -4.84 -5.45
C ALA A 3 19.11 -3.59 -5.31
N LYS A 4 19.40 -2.94 -6.44
CA LYS A 4 20.17 -1.69 -6.46
C LYS A 4 19.24 -0.51 -6.13
N ASP A 5 19.76 0.33 -5.25
CA ASP A 5 19.44 1.74 -5.02
C ASP A 5 18.13 2.13 -4.30
N ARG A 6 17.15 1.25 -4.10
CA ARG A 6 16.00 1.56 -3.22
C ARG A 6 15.42 0.33 -2.51
N PRO A 7 15.47 0.24 -1.17
CA PRO A 7 14.82 -0.85 -0.45
C PRO A 7 13.30 -0.78 -0.64
N VAL A 8 12.68 -1.92 -0.92
CA VAL A 8 11.23 -2.06 -1.06
C VAL A 8 10.64 -2.47 0.28
N HIS A 9 9.63 -1.73 0.75
CA HIS A 9 8.84 -2.11 1.91
C HIS A 9 7.61 -2.92 1.47
N PHE A 10 7.24 -3.95 2.23
CA PHE A 10 5.97 -4.68 2.02
C PHE A 10 4.72 -3.80 1.90
N GLN A 11 4.72 -2.61 2.52
CA GLN A 11 3.61 -1.66 2.41
C GLN A 11 3.47 -1.09 0.99
N GLU A 12 4.56 -0.95 0.25
CA GLU A 12 4.54 -0.51 -1.15
C GLU A 12 4.02 -1.62 -2.07
N VAL A 13 4.32 -2.88 -1.74
CA VAL A 13 3.76 -4.04 -2.45
C VAL A 13 2.24 -4.09 -2.28
N PHE A 14 1.73 -3.92 -1.06
CA PHE A 14 0.28 -3.85 -0.83
C PHE A 14 -0.37 -2.61 -1.45
N ALA A 15 0.27 -1.44 -1.36
CA ALA A 15 -0.22 -0.24 -2.03
C ALA A 15 -0.36 -0.45 -3.55
N THR A 16 0.60 -1.13 -4.17
CA THR A 16 0.55 -1.50 -5.60
C THR A 16 -0.60 -2.45 -5.91
N LEU A 17 -0.80 -3.48 -5.08
CA LEU A 17 -1.91 -4.41 -5.25
C LEU A 17 -3.26 -3.69 -5.20
N TYR A 18 -3.48 -2.83 -4.19
CA TYR A 18 -4.72 -2.07 -4.05
C TYR A 18 -4.91 -1.06 -5.19
N HIS A 19 -3.83 -0.41 -5.65
CA HIS A 19 -3.87 0.47 -6.81
C HIS A 19 -4.38 -0.26 -8.07
N ASN A 20 -3.88 -1.47 -8.34
CA ASN A 20 -4.33 -2.27 -9.49
C ASN A 20 -5.80 -2.71 -9.39
N LEU A 21 -6.37 -2.68 -8.18
CA LEU A 21 -7.80 -2.92 -7.93
C LEU A 21 -8.63 -1.62 -7.97
N GLY A 22 -8.03 -0.48 -8.29
CA GLY A 22 -8.68 0.83 -8.30
C GLY A 22 -8.99 1.40 -6.92
N ILE A 23 -8.33 0.90 -5.87
CA ILE A 23 -8.55 1.31 -4.48
C ILE A 23 -7.50 2.35 -4.08
N ASP A 24 -7.97 3.52 -3.67
CA ASP A 24 -7.10 4.57 -3.12
C ASP A 24 -6.78 4.31 -1.65
N THR A 25 -5.56 3.85 -1.37
CA THR A 25 -5.10 3.55 -0.01
C THR A 25 -4.89 4.80 0.86
N ALA A 26 -4.86 6.01 0.28
CA ALA A 26 -4.71 7.25 1.04
C ALA A 26 -6.00 7.65 1.76
N THR A 27 -7.15 7.20 1.27
CA THR A 27 -8.47 7.56 1.78
C THR A 27 -9.29 6.37 2.24
N THR A 28 -9.05 5.18 1.67
CA THR A 28 -9.82 3.98 1.96
C THR A 28 -9.43 3.40 3.32
N THR A 29 -10.45 3.13 4.13
CA THR A 29 -10.36 2.41 5.39
C THR A 29 -11.26 1.18 5.38
N VAL A 30 -10.92 0.21 6.22
CA VAL A 30 -11.77 -0.92 6.57
C VAL A 30 -11.94 -0.96 8.07
N ASP A 31 -13.13 -1.34 8.52
CA ASP A 31 -13.39 -1.47 9.94
C ASP A 31 -12.76 -2.76 10.48
N ASP A 32 -12.09 -2.64 11.62
CA ASP A 32 -11.65 -3.82 12.37
C ASP A 32 -12.83 -4.54 13.06
N LEU A 33 -12.53 -5.63 13.78
CA LEU A 33 -13.56 -6.40 14.50
C LEU A 33 -14.30 -5.60 15.59
N SER A 34 -13.79 -4.43 15.97
CA SER A 34 -14.41 -3.52 16.92
C SER A 34 -15.12 -2.33 16.26
N GLY A 35 -15.20 -2.32 14.92
CA GLY A 35 -15.83 -1.24 14.15
C GLY A 35 -14.95 0.00 13.99
N ARG A 36 -13.65 -0.07 14.26
CA ARG A 36 -12.76 1.08 14.12
C ARG A 36 -12.15 1.13 12.72
N PRO A 37 -12.19 2.28 12.03
CA PRO A 37 -11.61 2.40 10.72
C PRO A 37 -10.08 2.31 10.77
N ARG A 38 -9.52 1.47 9.91
CA ARG A 38 -8.09 1.24 9.74
C ARG A 38 -7.71 1.43 8.28
N TYR A 39 -6.66 2.20 8.02
CA TYR A 39 -6.10 2.32 6.68
C TYR A 39 -5.52 0.99 6.20
N LEU A 40 -5.63 0.75 4.89
CA LEU A 40 -5.16 -0.46 4.22
C LEU A 40 -3.63 -0.62 4.27
N VAL A 41 -2.91 0.51 4.27
CA VAL A 41 -1.45 0.57 4.46
C VAL A 41 -1.10 1.69 5.44
N LYS A 42 0.15 1.71 5.91
CA LYS A 42 0.63 2.83 6.74
C LYS A 42 0.64 4.12 5.90
N PRO A 43 0.34 5.29 6.49
CA PRO A 43 0.45 6.56 5.78
C PRO A 43 1.85 6.77 5.19
N GLY A 44 1.91 7.35 3.99
CA GLY A 44 3.17 7.69 3.31
C GLY A 44 3.75 6.59 2.41
N PHE A 45 3.18 5.38 2.40
CA PHE A 45 3.54 4.36 1.42
C PHE A 45 2.70 4.53 0.15
N GLN A 46 3.35 4.44 -1.00
CA GLN A 46 2.76 4.63 -2.32
C GLN A 46 3.01 3.37 -3.17
N PRO A 47 2.23 3.17 -4.24
CA PRO A 47 2.50 2.13 -5.22
C PRO A 47 3.94 2.21 -5.77
N LEU A 48 4.51 1.05 -6.06
CA LEU A 48 5.84 0.93 -6.65
C LEU A 48 5.81 1.48 -8.08
N ARG A 49 6.53 2.57 -8.32
CA ARG A 49 6.59 3.25 -9.62
C ARG A 49 7.18 2.39 -10.72
N GLU A 50 7.92 1.34 -10.37
CA GLU A 50 8.60 0.45 -11.29
C GLU A 50 7.66 -0.56 -11.98
N VAL A 51 6.42 -0.73 -11.48
CA VAL A 51 5.50 -1.80 -11.91
C VAL A 51 4.05 -1.32 -12.10
N ILE A 52 3.83 -0.02 -12.16
CA ILE A 52 2.53 0.63 -12.42
C ILE A 52 2.60 1.44 -13.72
#